data_AF-A0A9E1ZBY0-F1
#
_entry.id   AF-A0A9E1ZBY0-F1
#
_cell.length_a   1.000
_cell.length_b   1.000
_cell.length_c   1.000
_cell.angle_alpha   90.00
_cell.angle_beta   90.00
_cell.angle_gamma   90.00
#
_symmetry.space_group_name_H-M   'P 1'
#
loop_
_entity.id
_entity.type
_entity.pdbx_description
1 polymer ?
#
loop_
_entity_poly.entity_id
_entity_poly.type
_entity_poly.pdbx_seq_one_letter_code
_entity_poly.pdbx_strand_id
1 'polypeptide(L)'
;MDNPIILLGISTVVAAVPAAVWLYLLFNKANKSRKIVALVFGLGCLTAPALLGLQYLWVEFPQFNLDAFIQENIHTQNTQFIATFVLFGALEEIIKHYVVTLTDKKTVLIKTIGDSIRYSLAAALGFAFTENIYYLYQFWPSISIGELTGMYIFRSGFTTCAHLIFSGIFGYFYGMGKFAIQITEQKKLLGEKSLVNSAIARIFNLSLSHAYQQQMVVKGLFIAIIMHAAYNYLLQLSIMPPVIIFVVLGYIYLRYLLNRKAGHLILETDITKYKKSTIAKKDEEVVIELLGMWFKDKRYVDVIHIAERLLERDPDNKVVKMFKAKALDKMDDKETYKSILGNMFKSKLSDKEKNIITSHIEETEKNNKDNPAKTVDEKAPKPKARKSTKKFMKDLQDGDSFKLG
;
A
#
# COMPACT_ATOMS: atom_id res chain seq x y z
N MET A 1 -39.67 -13.32 -5.83
CA MET A 1 -39.55 -12.74 -4.47
C MET A 1 -40.07 -11.33 -4.62
N ASP A 2 -41.35 -11.12 -4.28
CA ASP A 2 -42.08 -10.00 -4.89
C ASP A 2 -42.09 -8.76 -4.01
N ASN A 3 -41.53 -8.85 -2.81
CA ASN A 3 -41.37 -7.72 -1.91
C ASN A 3 -39.93 -7.17 -2.03
N PRO A 4 -39.76 -5.95 -2.59
CA PRO A 4 -38.43 -5.36 -2.80
C PRO A 4 -37.70 -5.06 -1.47
N ILE A 5 -38.42 -4.81 -0.38
CA ILE A 5 -37.84 -4.58 0.94
C ILE A 5 -37.24 -5.88 1.49
N ILE A 6 -37.94 -7.00 1.33
CA ILE A 6 -37.44 -8.32 1.75
C ILE A 6 -36.19 -8.69 0.93
N LEU A 7 -36.21 -8.45 -0.39
CA LEU A 7 -35.05 -8.72 -1.25
C LEU A 7 -33.83 -7.88 -0.87
N LEU A 8 -34.02 -6.58 -0.58
CA LEU A 8 -32.96 -5.70 -0.11
C LEU A 8 -32.38 -6.19 1.23
N GLY A 9 -33.25 -6.61 2.16
CA GLY A 9 -32.84 -7.18 3.44
C GLY A 9 -31.97 -8.43 3.27
N ILE A 10 -32.41 -9.37 2.43
CA ILE A 10 -31.65 -10.60 2.12
C ILE A 10 -30.32 -10.26 1.46
N SER A 11 -30.32 -9.38 0.45
CA SER A 11 -29.10 -8.95 -0.25
C SER A 11 -28.08 -8.33 0.71
N THR A 12 -28.57 -7.55 1.69
CA THR A 12 -27.75 -6.94 2.74
C THR A 12 -27.12 -7.99 3.65
N VAL A 13 -27.89 -8.97 4.12
CA VAL A 13 -27.38 -10.05 4.99
C VAL A 13 -26.34 -10.89 4.24
N VAL A 14 -26.59 -11.22 2.98
CA VAL A 14 -25.67 -12.01 2.16
C VAL A 14 -24.38 -11.24 1.88
N ALA A 15 -24.46 -9.95 1.53
CA ALA A 15 -23.27 -9.10 1.33
C ALA A 15 -22.47 -8.87 2.63
N ALA A 16 -23.07 -9.01 3.80
CA ALA A 16 -22.40 -8.79 5.08
C ALA A 16 -21.38 -9.89 5.41
N VAL A 17 -21.60 -11.13 4.93
CA VAL A 17 -20.70 -12.27 5.16
C VAL A 17 -19.27 -11.99 4.68
N PRO A 18 -19.01 -11.66 3.39
CA PRO A 18 -17.67 -11.40 2.92
C PRO A 18 -17.09 -10.12 3.51
N ALA A 19 -17.91 -9.09 3.78
CA ALA A 19 -17.45 -7.87 4.45
C ALA A 19 -16.92 -8.17 5.86
N ALA A 20 -17.60 -9.02 6.62
CA ALA A 20 -17.17 -9.47 7.94
C ALA A 20 -15.87 -10.29 7.87
N VAL A 21 -15.74 -11.19 6.88
CA VAL A 21 -14.51 -11.97 6.65
C VAL A 21 -13.32 -11.03 6.37
N TRP A 22 -13.48 -10.07 5.46
CA TRP A 22 -12.44 -9.09 5.16
C TRP A 22 -12.09 -8.20 6.35
N LEU A 23 -13.09 -7.73 7.11
CA LEU A 23 -12.85 -6.98 8.34
C LEU A 23 -12.03 -7.79 9.35
N TYR A 24 -12.37 -9.07 9.51
CA TYR A 24 -11.60 -9.97 10.37
C TYR A 24 -10.16 -10.13 9.86
N LEU A 25 -9.95 -10.48 8.59
CA LEU A 25 -8.62 -10.68 8.02
C LEU A 25 -7.73 -9.44 8.12
N LEU A 26 -8.29 -8.24 7.91
CA LEU A 26 -7.55 -6.98 7.90
C LEU A 26 -7.32 -6.41 9.31
N PHE A 27 -8.24 -6.63 10.26
CA PHE A 27 -8.25 -5.90 11.54
C PHE A 27 -8.25 -6.78 12.79
N ASN A 28 -8.23 -8.11 12.69
CA ASN A 28 -8.26 -8.99 13.87
C ASN A 28 -7.08 -8.74 14.84
N LYS A 29 -5.90 -8.39 14.32
CA LYS A 29 -4.72 -8.07 15.14
C LYS A 29 -4.66 -6.62 15.66
N ALA A 30 -5.62 -5.75 15.29
CA ALA A 30 -5.59 -4.33 15.62
C ALA A 30 -6.34 -4.02 16.93
N ASN A 31 -5.61 -3.88 18.03
CA ASN A 31 -6.19 -3.71 19.37
C ASN A 31 -6.75 -2.29 19.70
N LYS A 32 -6.49 -1.26 18.88
CA LYS A 32 -6.69 0.14 19.31
C LYS A 32 -7.74 0.97 18.57
N SER A 33 -8.43 0.45 17.54
CA SER A 33 -9.24 1.33 16.67
C SER A 33 -10.57 0.76 16.15
N ARG A 34 -11.14 -0.32 16.74
CA ARG A 34 -12.36 -0.95 16.21
C ARG A 34 -13.54 0.01 15.99
N LYS A 35 -13.80 0.95 16.92
CA LYS A 35 -14.86 1.97 16.78
C LYS A 35 -14.60 2.92 15.59
N ILE A 36 -13.35 3.31 15.40
CA ILE A 36 -12.94 4.18 14.30
C ILE A 36 -13.04 3.43 12.97
N VAL A 37 -12.58 2.17 12.93
CA VAL A 37 -12.69 1.33 11.73
C VAL A 37 -14.16 1.17 11.35
N ALA A 38 -15.05 0.93 12.31
CA ALA A 38 -16.49 0.88 12.08
C ALA A 38 -17.05 2.22 11.56
N LEU A 39 -16.61 3.36 12.11
CA LEU A 39 -17.00 4.69 11.62
C LEU A 39 -16.55 4.92 10.17
N VAL A 40 -15.29 4.64 9.85
CA VAL A 40 -14.73 4.84 8.50
C VAL A 40 -15.36 3.85 7.50
N PHE A 41 -15.61 2.61 7.91
CA PHE A 41 -16.38 1.64 7.14
C PHE A 41 -17.79 2.16 6.85
N GLY A 42 -18.52 2.63 7.87
CA GLY A 42 -19.87 3.17 7.72
C GLY A 42 -19.92 4.40 6.82
N LEU A 43 -18.96 5.33 6.95
CA LEU A 43 -18.83 6.45 6.03
C LEU A 43 -18.48 5.99 4.61
N GLY A 44 -17.67 4.94 4.47
CA GLY A 44 -17.41 4.27 3.20
C GLY A 44 -18.69 3.72 2.56
N CYS A 45 -19.59 3.11 3.34
CA CYS A 45 -20.89 2.63 2.83
C CYS A 45 -21.74 3.74 2.21
N LEU A 46 -21.60 4.99 2.69
CA LEU A 46 -22.32 6.15 2.16
C LEU A 46 -21.76 6.68 0.84
N THR A 47 -20.55 6.28 0.45
CA THR A 47 -19.91 6.80 -0.77
C THR A 47 -20.52 6.23 -2.06
N ALA A 48 -20.98 4.97 -2.06
CA ALA A 48 -21.70 4.41 -3.21
C ALA A 48 -23.09 5.06 -3.42
N PRO A 49 -23.95 5.22 -2.39
CA PRO A 49 -25.20 5.98 -2.51
C PRO A 49 -24.98 7.45 -2.89
N ALA A 50 -23.90 8.08 -2.42
CA ALA A 50 -23.57 9.44 -2.83
C ALA A 50 -23.27 9.52 -4.34
N LEU A 51 -22.58 8.51 -4.89
CA LEU A 51 -22.32 8.42 -6.33
C LEU A 51 -23.62 8.15 -7.12
N LEU A 52 -24.49 7.27 -6.62
CA LEU A 52 -25.82 7.06 -7.24
C LEU A 52 -26.67 8.34 -7.20
N GLY A 53 -26.60 9.10 -6.12
CA GLY A 53 -27.24 10.42 -6.02
C GLY A 53 -26.70 11.42 -7.04
N LEU A 54 -25.39 11.40 -7.30
CA LEU A 54 -24.79 12.20 -8.38
C LEU A 54 -25.31 11.79 -9.76
N GLN A 55 -25.43 10.48 -10.02
CA GLN A 55 -26.01 9.98 -11.28
C GLN A 55 -27.49 10.36 -11.41
N TYR A 56 -28.25 10.32 -10.32
CA TYR A 56 -29.63 10.79 -10.31
C TYR A 56 -29.73 12.29 -10.65
N LEU A 57 -28.83 13.12 -10.12
CA LEU A 57 -28.75 14.53 -10.49
C LEU A 57 -28.42 14.75 -11.97
N TRP A 58 -27.67 13.86 -12.62
CA TRP A 58 -27.45 13.93 -14.06
C TRP A 58 -28.70 13.62 -14.88
N VAL A 59 -29.65 12.85 -14.34
CA VAL A 59 -30.96 12.64 -14.98
C VAL A 59 -31.82 13.90 -14.87
N GLU A 60 -31.85 14.52 -13.70
CA GLU A 60 -32.61 15.76 -13.46
C GLU A 60 -32.00 16.98 -14.18
N PHE A 61 -30.67 16.99 -14.34
CA PHE A 61 -29.93 18.07 -15.00
C PHE A 61 -28.97 17.52 -16.08
N PRO A 62 -29.49 17.10 -17.25
CA PRO A 62 -28.70 16.44 -18.31
C PRO A 62 -27.52 17.25 -18.83
N GLN A 63 -27.58 18.59 -18.77
CA GLN A 63 -26.50 19.47 -19.19
C GLN A 63 -25.19 19.28 -18.39
N PHE A 64 -25.25 18.65 -17.21
CA PHE A 64 -24.08 18.33 -16.39
C PHE A 64 -23.70 16.85 -16.45
N ASN A 65 -24.37 16.06 -17.29
CA ASN A 65 -24.12 14.63 -17.42
C ASN A 65 -22.80 14.37 -18.18
N LEU A 66 -21.75 14.10 -17.42
CA LEU A 66 -20.41 13.84 -17.95
C LEU A 66 -20.34 12.54 -18.76
N ASP A 67 -21.15 11.53 -18.42
CA ASP A 67 -21.20 10.30 -19.20
C ASP A 67 -21.86 10.56 -20.56
N ALA A 68 -23.01 11.25 -20.60
CA ALA A 68 -23.64 11.65 -21.86
C ALA A 68 -22.68 12.47 -22.74
N PHE A 69 -21.95 13.42 -22.16
CA PHE A 69 -20.91 14.16 -22.87
C PHE A 69 -19.86 13.25 -23.52
N ILE A 70 -19.39 12.21 -22.82
CA ILE A 70 -18.46 11.23 -23.38
C ILE A 70 -19.09 10.46 -24.54
N GLN A 71 -20.33 9.97 -24.36
CA GLN A 71 -21.03 9.19 -25.38
C GLN A 71 -21.30 9.99 -26.66
N GLU A 72 -21.60 11.28 -26.54
CA GLU A 72 -21.87 12.17 -27.67
C GLU A 72 -20.61 12.58 -28.43
N ASN A 73 -19.46 12.73 -27.75
CA ASN A 73 -18.24 13.28 -28.34
C ASN A 73 -17.20 12.22 -28.74
N ILE A 74 -17.29 10.99 -28.24
CA ILE A 74 -16.33 9.91 -28.52
C ILE A 74 -17.02 8.77 -29.27
N HIS A 75 -16.80 8.69 -30.58
CA HIS A 75 -17.46 7.70 -31.44
C HIS A 75 -16.73 6.35 -31.54
N THR A 76 -15.47 6.28 -31.08
CA THR A 76 -14.74 5.00 -31.06
C THR A 76 -15.09 4.22 -29.80
N GLN A 77 -15.76 3.08 -29.94
CA GLN A 77 -16.28 2.27 -28.84
C GLN A 77 -15.25 1.97 -27.74
N ASN A 78 -14.03 1.56 -28.12
CA ASN A 78 -12.97 1.26 -27.14
C ASN A 78 -12.54 2.50 -26.35
N THR A 79 -12.40 3.64 -27.03
CA THR A 79 -12.02 4.92 -26.40
C THR A 79 -13.14 5.43 -25.50
N GLN A 80 -14.40 5.26 -25.91
CA GLN A 80 -15.58 5.61 -25.13
C GLN A 80 -15.64 4.78 -23.83
N PHE A 81 -15.47 3.45 -23.91
CA PHE A 81 -15.41 2.60 -22.73
C PHE A 81 -14.29 2.99 -21.78
N ILE A 82 -13.07 3.24 -22.29
CA ILE A 82 -11.95 3.68 -21.46
C ILE A 82 -12.28 5.00 -20.78
N ALA A 83 -12.84 5.98 -21.51
CA ALA A 83 -13.20 7.29 -20.96
C ALA A 83 -14.27 7.16 -19.86
N THR A 84 -15.32 6.37 -20.09
CA THR A 84 -16.38 6.11 -19.11
C THR A 84 -15.82 5.39 -17.86
N PHE A 85 -14.96 4.37 -18.03
CA PHE A 85 -14.34 3.69 -16.88
C PHE A 85 -13.38 4.58 -16.11
N VAL A 86 -12.64 5.47 -16.78
CA VAL A 86 -11.84 6.49 -16.11
C VAL A 86 -12.73 7.47 -15.35
N LEU A 87 -13.84 7.92 -15.92
CA LEU A 87 -14.78 8.82 -15.26
C LEU A 87 -15.35 8.20 -13.98
N PHE A 88 -15.96 7.00 -14.06
CA PHE A 88 -16.56 6.36 -12.89
C PHE A 88 -15.50 5.92 -11.88
N GLY A 89 -14.39 5.33 -12.34
CA GLY A 89 -13.26 5.00 -11.46
C GLY A 89 -12.69 6.23 -10.74
N ALA A 90 -12.64 7.39 -11.42
CA ALA A 90 -12.24 8.66 -10.80
C ALA A 90 -13.23 9.12 -9.73
N LEU A 91 -14.52 9.16 -10.05
CA LEU A 91 -15.55 9.58 -9.10
C LEU A 91 -15.57 8.67 -7.85
N GLU A 92 -15.49 7.36 -8.05
CA GLU A 92 -15.46 6.38 -6.96
C GLU A 92 -14.25 6.56 -6.04
N GLU A 93 -13.03 6.63 -6.60
CA GLU A 93 -11.83 6.83 -5.78
C GLU A 93 -11.83 8.21 -5.10
N ILE A 94 -12.24 9.28 -5.80
CA ILE A 94 -12.30 10.63 -5.21
C ILE A 94 -13.24 10.64 -3.99
N ILE A 95 -14.46 10.13 -4.11
CA ILE A 95 -15.45 10.17 -3.02
C ILE A 95 -15.00 9.28 -1.85
N LYS A 96 -14.50 8.06 -2.12
CA LYS A 96 -13.94 7.16 -1.08
C LYS A 96 -12.82 7.83 -0.29
N HIS A 97 -11.91 8.49 -0.99
CA HIS A 97 -10.76 9.13 -0.36
C HIS A 97 -11.12 10.43 0.34
N TYR A 98 -12.10 11.18 -0.17
CA TYR A 98 -12.61 12.36 0.48
C TYR A 98 -13.08 12.05 1.91
N VAL A 99 -13.80 10.95 2.12
CA VAL A 99 -14.20 10.47 3.46
C VAL A 99 -13.00 10.29 4.39
N VAL A 100 -11.94 9.61 3.94
CA VAL A 100 -10.76 9.34 4.76
C VAL A 100 -10.04 10.63 5.11
N THR A 101 -9.81 11.50 4.12
CA THR A 101 -9.08 12.77 4.33
C THR A 101 -9.85 13.74 5.22
N LEU A 102 -11.18 13.82 5.08
CA LEU A 102 -12.03 14.63 5.97
C LEU A 102 -12.01 14.10 7.40
N THR A 103 -12.16 12.79 7.56
CA THR A 103 -12.17 12.16 8.89
C THR A 103 -10.84 12.38 9.59
N ASP A 104 -9.73 12.22 8.87
CA ASP A 104 -8.39 12.44 9.41
C ASP A 104 -8.17 13.90 9.83
N LYS A 105 -8.58 14.88 9.01
CA LYS A 105 -8.48 16.31 9.35
C LYS A 105 -9.26 16.67 10.62
N LYS A 106 -10.39 16.01 10.88
CA LYS A 106 -11.23 16.28 12.06
C LYS A 106 -10.79 15.53 13.31
N THR A 107 -10.22 14.34 13.17
CA THR A 107 -9.98 13.42 14.30
C THR A 107 -8.51 13.09 14.56
N VAL A 108 -7.60 13.56 13.71
CA VAL A 108 -6.15 13.25 13.76
C VAL A 108 -5.92 11.73 13.82
N LEU A 109 -6.61 11.05 12.91
CA LEU A 109 -6.76 9.60 12.91
C LEU A 109 -5.47 8.88 12.54
N ILE A 110 -4.78 9.41 11.54
CA ILE A 110 -3.62 8.81 10.90
C ILE A 110 -2.37 9.27 11.65
N LYS A 111 -1.73 8.34 12.36
CA LYS A 111 -0.48 8.61 13.10
C LYS A 111 0.73 7.94 12.48
N THR A 112 0.48 6.95 11.61
CA THR A 112 1.46 6.20 10.84
C THR A 112 0.98 6.11 9.38
N ILE A 113 1.89 5.85 8.44
CA ILE A 113 1.49 5.59 7.04
C ILE A 113 0.60 4.33 6.97
N GLY A 114 0.86 3.34 7.82
CA GLY A 114 0.07 2.12 7.94
C GLY A 114 -1.37 2.39 8.40
N ASP A 115 -1.60 3.37 9.27
CA ASP A 115 -2.95 3.81 9.64
C ASP A 115 -3.69 4.40 8.44
N SER A 116 -2.98 5.20 7.62
CA SER A 116 -3.55 5.76 6.38
C SER A 116 -4.02 4.67 5.42
N ILE A 117 -3.20 3.64 5.21
CA ILE A 117 -3.58 2.46 4.42
C ILE A 117 -4.79 1.79 5.05
N ARG A 118 -4.74 1.44 6.35
CA ARG A 118 -5.81 0.74 7.06
C ARG A 118 -7.16 1.45 6.99
N TYR A 119 -7.20 2.76 7.19
CA TYR A 119 -8.47 3.49 7.12
C TYR A 119 -8.98 3.64 5.69
N SER A 120 -8.08 3.68 4.70
CA SER A 120 -8.46 3.64 3.29
C SER A 120 -9.02 2.26 2.90
N LEU A 121 -8.46 1.17 3.45
CA LEU A 121 -9.03 -0.18 3.31
C LEU A 121 -10.42 -0.29 3.94
N ALA A 122 -10.63 0.30 5.12
CA ALA A 122 -11.93 0.32 5.77
C ALA A 122 -12.99 1.07 4.93
N ALA A 123 -12.66 2.24 4.39
CA ALA A 123 -13.55 3.01 3.53
C ALA A 123 -13.90 2.25 2.24
N ALA A 124 -12.90 1.64 1.60
CA ALA A 124 -13.09 0.85 0.39
C ALA A 124 -13.94 -0.40 0.62
N LEU A 125 -13.77 -1.06 1.77
CA LEU A 125 -14.60 -2.20 2.15
C LEU A 125 -16.06 -1.79 2.36
N GLY A 126 -16.30 -0.60 2.93
CA GLY A 126 -17.64 -0.03 3.06
C GLY A 126 -18.29 0.25 1.70
N PHE A 127 -17.55 0.87 0.78
CA PHE A 127 -18.02 1.08 -0.59
C PHE A 127 -18.36 -0.25 -1.29
N ALA A 128 -17.43 -1.22 -1.27
CA ALA A 128 -17.60 -2.52 -1.91
C ALA A 128 -18.76 -3.33 -1.29
N PHE A 129 -18.99 -3.17 0.02
CA PHE A 129 -20.14 -3.76 0.70
C PHE A 129 -21.45 -3.20 0.13
N THR A 130 -21.61 -1.88 0.09
CA THR A 130 -22.84 -1.27 -0.47
C THR A 130 -23.01 -1.59 -1.96
N GLU A 131 -21.93 -1.61 -2.73
CA GLU A 131 -21.98 -2.00 -4.13
C GLU A 131 -22.42 -3.46 -4.29
N ASN A 132 -21.92 -4.39 -3.47
CA ASN A 132 -22.36 -5.78 -3.49
C ASN A 132 -23.84 -5.95 -3.10
N ILE A 133 -24.37 -5.12 -2.19
CA ILE A 133 -25.82 -5.09 -1.91
C ILE A 133 -26.58 -4.71 -3.18
N TYR A 134 -26.13 -3.66 -3.87
CA TYR A 134 -26.77 -3.19 -5.10
C TYR A 134 -26.77 -4.25 -6.19
N TYR A 135 -25.62 -4.91 -6.43
CA TYR A 135 -25.54 -5.99 -7.43
C TYR A 135 -26.41 -7.19 -7.07
N LEU A 136 -26.41 -7.63 -5.80
CA LEU A 136 -27.29 -8.71 -5.37
C LEU A 136 -28.76 -8.32 -5.56
N TYR A 137 -29.16 -7.13 -5.11
CA TYR A 137 -30.53 -6.65 -5.25
C TYR A 137 -30.98 -6.57 -6.73
N GLN A 138 -30.12 -6.05 -7.61
CA GLN A 138 -30.43 -5.83 -9.01
C GLN A 138 -30.52 -7.14 -9.81
N PHE A 139 -29.61 -8.08 -9.57
CA PHE A 139 -29.46 -9.26 -10.42
C PHE A 139 -30.12 -10.52 -9.87
N TRP A 140 -30.38 -10.62 -8.56
CA TRP A 140 -31.00 -11.81 -7.96
C TRP A 140 -32.30 -12.23 -8.65
N PRO A 141 -33.23 -11.33 -9.03
CA PRO A 141 -34.47 -11.73 -9.70
C PRO A 141 -34.29 -12.13 -11.17
N SER A 142 -33.17 -11.77 -11.81
CA SER A 142 -33.03 -11.79 -13.27
C SER A 142 -32.07 -12.85 -13.82
N ILE A 143 -31.30 -13.53 -12.96
CA ILE A 143 -30.32 -14.55 -13.37
C ILE A 143 -30.54 -15.88 -12.65
N SER A 144 -29.96 -16.95 -13.18
CA SER A 144 -30.02 -18.27 -12.56
C SER A 144 -29.27 -18.31 -11.22
N ILE A 145 -29.62 -19.26 -10.35
CA ILE A 145 -28.92 -19.44 -9.06
C ILE A 145 -27.42 -19.72 -9.24
N GLY A 146 -27.04 -20.40 -10.32
CA GLY A 146 -25.64 -20.67 -10.66
C GLY A 146 -24.87 -19.41 -11.01
N GLU A 147 -25.43 -18.56 -11.87
CA GLU A 147 -24.84 -17.26 -12.23
C GLU A 147 -24.77 -16.31 -11.04
N LEU A 148 -25.82 -16.27 -10.21
CA LEU A 148 -25.84 -15.49 -8.98
C LEU A 148 -24.73 -15.93 -8.02
N THR A 149 -24.56 -17.24 -7.84
CA THR A 149 -23.50 -17.79 -6.99
C THR A 149 -22.12 -17.45 -7.53
N GLY A 150 -21.91 -17.59 -8.85
CA GLY A 150 -20.65 -17.23 -9.51
C GLY A 150 -20.33 -15.75 -9.36
N MET A 151 -21.30 -14.87 -9.62
CA MET A 151 -21.16 -13.42 -9.44
C MET A 151 -20.88 -13.05 -7.99
N TYR A 152 -21.60 -13.64 -7.03
CA TYR A 152 -21.37 -13.42 -5.60
C TYR A 152 -19.96 -13.80 -5.16
N ILE A 153 -19.48 -15.00 -5.52
CA ILE A 153 -18.12 -15.46 -5.17
C ILE A 153 -17.08 -14.54 -5.80
N PHE A 154 -17.22 -14.25 -7.10
CA PHE A 154 -16.28 -13.43 -7.83
C PHE A 154 -16.20 -12.01 -7.26
N ARG A 155 -17.35 -11.37 -7.01
CA ARG A 155 -17.39 -10.01 -6.47
C ARG A 155 -16.86 -9.95 -5.04
N SER A 156 -17.23 -10.91 -4.20
CA SER A 156 -16.80 -10.99 -2.79
C SER A 156 -15.29 -11.22 -2.63
N GLY A 157 -14.70 -12.01 -3.53
CA GLY A 157 -13.27 -12.28 -3.56
C GLY A 157 -12.48 -11.22 -4.32
N PHE A 158 -12.71 -11.14 -5.64
CA PHE A 158 -11.87 -10.36 -6.56
C PHE A 158 -12.26 -8.89 -6.63
N THR A 159 -13.54 -8.55 -6.83
CA THR A 159 -13.96 -7.13 -6.92
C THR A 159 -13.74 -6.39 -5.59
N THR A 160 -14.11 -7.00 -4.47
CA THR A 160 -13.82 -6.41 -3.16
C THR A 160 -12.31 -6.27 -2.92
N CYS A 161 -11.49 -7.27 -3.27
CA CYS A 161 -10.04 -7.17 -3.16
C CYS A 161 -9.47 -6.06 -4.07
N ALA A 162 -10.00 -5.90 -5.28
CA ALA A 162 -9.61 -4.84 -6.21
C ALA A 162 -9.80 -3.45 -5.59
N HIS A 163 -10.98 -3.16 -5.02
CA HIS A 163 -11.21 -1.89 -4.32
C HIS A 163 -10.27 -1.68 -3.13
N LEU A 164 -10.00 -2.74 -2.35
CA LEU A 164 -9.03 -2.69 -1.26
C LEU A 164 -7.63 -2.33 -1.79
N ILE A 165 -7.20 -2.89 -2.91
CA ILE A 165 -5.91 -2.60 -3.55
C ILE A 165 -5.84 -1.13 -3.98
N PHE A 166 -6.81 -0.63 -4.75
CA PHE A 166 -6.79 0.73 -5.30
C PHE A 166 -6.73 1.75 -4.17
N SER A 167 -7.66 1.61 -3.22
CA SER A 167 -7.75 2.56 -2.12
C SER A 167 -6.62 2.38 -1.09
N GLY A 168 -6.08 1.17 -0.93
CA GLY A 168 -4.92 0.92 -0.09
C GLY A 168 -3.64 1.56 -0.64
N ILE A 169 -3.44 1.53 -1.96
CA ILE A 169 -2.32 2.21 -2.64
C ILE A 169 -2.44 3.72 -2.48
N PHE A 170 -3.63 4.28 -2.71
CA PHE A 170 -3.86 5.70 -2.41
C PHE A 170 -3.55 6.00 -0.93
N GLY A 171 -4.04 5.17 -0.01
CA GLY A 171 -3.80 5.33 1.43
C GLY A 171 -2.32 5.40 1.77
N TYR A 172 -1.47 4.61 1.11
CA TYR A 172 -0.02 4.69 1.27
C TYR A 172 0.53 6.05 0.83
N PHE A 173 0.18 6.52 -0.37
CA PHE A 173 0.65 7.81 -0.87
C PHE A 173 0.08 8.99 -0.08
N TYR A 174 -1.18 8.93 0.34
CA TYR A 174 -1.77 9.92 1.23
C TYR A 174 -1.03 10.00 2.56
N GLY A 175 -0.67 8.85 3.16
CA GLY A 175 0.15 8.80 4.37
C GLY A 175 1.53 9.44 4.16
N MET A 176 2.19 9.13 3.05
CA MET A 176 3.46 9.77 2.67
C MET A 176 3.32 11.29 2.48
N GLY A 177 2.18 11.75 1.95
CA GLY A 177 1.88 13.17 1.83
C GLY A 177 1.59 13.84 3.17
N LYS A 178 0.88 13.16 4.09
CA LYS A 178 0.59 13.68 5.43
C LYS A 178 1.88 13.93 6.22
N PHE A 179 2.84 13.02 6.14
CA PHE A 179 4.13 13.14 6.81
C PHE A 179 5.21 13.79 5.93
N ALA A 180 4.79 14.70 5.04
CA ALA A 180 5.67 15.33 4.06
C ALA A 180 6.85 16.05 4.71
N ILE A 181 6.64 16.76 5.82
CA ILE A 181 7.69 17.54 6.50
C ILE A 181 8.87 16.64 6.89
N GLN A 182 8.59 15.54 7.60
CA GLN A 182 9.62 14.61 8.06
C GLN A 182 10.34 13.94 6.88
N ILE A 183 9.61 13.64 5.81
CA ILE A 183 10.16 12.98 4.63
C ILE A 183 11.01 13.94 3.79
N THR A 184 10.58 15.19 3.59
CA THR A 184 11.34 16.18 2.80
C THR A 184 12.60 16.62 3.52
N GLU A 185 12.56 16.77 4.85
CA GLU A 185 13.74 17.05 5.67
C GLU A 185 14.78 15.92 5.53
N GLN A 186 14.35 14.67 5.68
CA GLN A 186 15.23 13.52 5.48
C GLN A 186 15.83 13.48 4.06
N LYS A 187 15.01 13.72 3.03
CA LYS A 187 15.48 13.75 1.63
C LYS A 187 16.51 14.86 1.40
N LYS A 188 16.30 16.03 2.00
CA LYS A 188 17.25 17.14 1.95
C LYS A 188 18.60 16.74 2.55
N LEU A 189 18.60 16.04 3.69
CA LEU A 189 19.81 15.53 4.35
C LEU A 189 20.54 14.46 3.53
N LEU A 190 19.80 13.66 2.76
CA LEU A 190 20.38 12.70 1.81
C LEU A 190 20.91 13.36 0.53
N GLY A 191 20.72 14.67 0.36
CA GLY A 191 21.04 15.39 -0.87
C GLY A 191 20.13 15.04 -2.05
N GLU A 192 18.99 14.39 -1.80
CA GLU A 192 18.01 14.04 -2.84
C GLU A 192 17.27 15.31 -3.29
N LYS A 193 17.53 15.76 -4.51
CA LYS A 193 16.81 16.87 -5.14
C LYS A 193 15.69 16.32 -6.02
N SER A 194 14.44 16.69 -5.73
CA SER A 194 13.31 16.40 -6.61
C SER A 194 13.02 17.60 -7.52
N LEU A 195 13.39 17.48 -8.80
CA LEU A 195 13.12 18.52 -9.81
C LEU A 195 11.63 18.84 -9.90
N VAL A 196 10.79 17.81 -9.85
CA VAL A 196 9.32 17.94 -9.91
C VAL A 196 8.79 18.75 -8.73
N ASN A 197 9.28 18.48 -7.51
CA ASN A 197 8.80 19.20 -6.31
C ASN A 197 9.26 20.65 -6.35
N SER A 198 10.48 20.91 -6.81
CA SER A 198 10.99 22.27 -6.98
C SER A 198 10.21 23.05 -8.05
N ALA A 199 9.79 22.39 -9.14
CA ALA A 199 8.94 23.01 -10.15
C ALA A 199 7.56 23.35 -9.58
N ILE A 200 6.88 22.41 -8.92
CA ILE A 200 5.57 22.62 -8.29
C ILE A 200 5.66 23.74 -7.24
N ALA A 201 6.67 23.70 -6.37
CA ALA A 201 6.88 24.71 -5.33
C ALA A 201 7.03 26.12 -5.93
N ARG A 202 7.76 26.27 -7.05
CA ARG A 202 7.93 27.54 -7.75
C ARG A 202 6.66 28.00 -8.45
N ILE A 203 5.98 27.11 -9.18
CA ILE A 203 4.77 27.44 -9.95
C ILE A 203 3.65 27.90 -9.03
N PHE A 204 3.45 27.23 -7.90
CA PHE A 204 2.34 27.49 -6.98
C PHE A 204 2.72 28.32 -5.75
N ASN A 205 3.97 28.81 -5.67
CA ASN A 205 4.50 29.54 -4.53
C ASN A 205 4.30 28.80 -3.18
N LEU A 206 4.58 27.49 -3.17
CA LEU A 206 4.40 26.60 -2.02
C LEU A 206 5.72 26.24 -1.36
N SER A 207 5.69 25.87 -0.07
CA SER A 207 6.85 25.24 0.56
C SER A 207 7.12 23.86 -0.04
N LEU A 208 8.38 23.40 0.01
CA LEU A 208 8.77 22.09 -0.56
C LEU A 208 7.97 20.92 0.04
N SER A 209 7.62 21.01 1.33
CA SER A 209 6.81 20.02 2.03
C SER A 209 5.36 20.00 1.53
N HIS A 210 4.73 21.17 1.31
CA HIS A 210 3.39 21.24 0.73
C HIS A 210 3.38 20.76 -0.73
N ALA A 211 4.39 21.14 -1.53
CA ALA A 211 4.53 20.64 -2.89
C ALA A 211 4.65 19.11 -2.93
N TYR A 212 5.44 18.52 -2.02
CA TYR A 212 5.55 17.07 -1.89
C TYR A 212 4.24 16.43 -1.43
N GLN A 213 3.55 17.04 -0.47
CA GLN A 213 2.24 16.56 -0.03
C GLN A 213 1.25 16.48 -1.19
N GLN A 214 1.08 17.56 -1.95
CA GLN A 214 0.18 17.60 -3.11
C GLN A 214 0.59 16.58 -4.18
N GLN A 215 1.89 16.49 -4.47
CA GLN A 215 2.42 15.50 -5.42
C GLN A 215 2.05 14.07 -4.99
N MET A 216 2.20 13.72 -3.71
CA MET A 216 1.87 12.37 -3.23
C MET A 216 0.36 12.10 -3.32
N VAL A 217 -0.49 13.05 -2.95
CA VAL A 217 -1.96 12.89 -3.07
C VAL A 217 -2.37 12.67 -4.52
N VAL A 218 -1.91 13.54 -5.43
CA VAL A 218 -2.22 13.43 -6.87
C VAL A 218 -1.68 12.13 -7.44
N LYS A 219 -0.45 11.74 -7.09
CA LYS A 219 0.16 10.48 -7.54
C LYS A 219 -0.64 9.26 -7.05
N GLY A 220 -1.04 9.25 -5.79
CA GLY A 220 -1.85 8.18 -5.23
C GLY A 220 -3.19 8.06 -5.94
N LEU A 221 -3.87 9.19 -6.15
CA LEU A 221 -5.17 9.23 -6.81
C LEU A 221 -5.06 8.77 -8.26
N PHE A 222 -4.10 9.30 -9.01
CA PHE A 222 -3.86 8.93 -10.40
C PHE A 222 -3.63 7.41 -10.57
N ILE A 223 -2.80 6.81 -9.70
CA ILE A 223 -2.54 5.36 -9.73
C ILE A 223 -3.83 4.58 -9.41
N ALA A 224 -4.58 4.98 -8.39
CA ALA A 224 -5.82 4.32 -8.01
C ALA A 224 -6.86 4.36 -9.14
N ILE A 225 -7.03 5.53 -9.78
CA ILE A 225 -7.97 5.72 -10.91
C ILE A 225 -7.60 4.84 -12.09
N ILE A 226 -6.32 4.84 -12.50
CA ILE A 226 -5.87 4.01 -13.62
C ILE A 226 -6.07 2.53 -13.31
N MET A 227 -5.70 2.08 -12.12
CA MET A 227 -5.87 0.68 -11.74
C MET A 227 -7.34 0.27 -11.71
N HIS A 228 -8.21 1.15 -11.22
CA HIS A 228 -9.65 0.93 -11.19
C HIS A 228 -10.22 0.87 -12.62
N ALA A 229 -9.94 1.87 -13.44
CA ALA A 229 -10.40 1.91 -14.82
C ALA A 229 -9.91 0.69 -15.62
N ALA A 230 -8.64 0.29 -15.42
CA ALA A 230 -8.08 -0.92 -16.03
C ALA A 230 -8.81 -2.18 -15.56
N TYR A 231 -9.12 -2.31 -14.26
CA TYR A 231 -9.90 -3.44 -13.74
C TYR A 231 -11.28 -3.52 -14.38
N ASN A 232 -12.02 -2.41 -14.43
CA ASN A 232 -13.35 -2.36 -15.05
C ASN A 232 -13.29 -2.66 -16.55
N TYR A 233 -12.27 -2.16 -17.25
CA TYR A 233 -12.03 -2.49 -18.66
C TYR A 233 -11.72 -3.98 -18.87
N LEU A 234 -10.90 -4.59 -18.02
CA LEU A 234 -10.63 -6.03 -18.10
C LEU A 234 -11.88 -6.87 -17.82
N LEU A 235 -12.75 -6.44 -16.88
CA LEU A 235 -14.05 -7.06 -16.66
C LEU A 235 -14.96 -6.95 -17.89
N GLN A 236 -14.97 -5.79 -18.56
CA GLN A 236 -15.76 -5.57 -19.78
C GLN A 236 -15.38 -6.54 -20.90
N LEU A 237 -14.10 -6.90 -21.03
CA LEU A 237 -13.65 -7.89 -22.01
C LEU A 237 -14.12 -9.33 -21.67
N SER A 238 -14.70 -9.56 -20.49
CA SER A 238 -15.16 -10.87 -20.02
C SER A 238 -14.05 -11.93 -19.96
N ILE A 239 -12.78 -11.51 -19.85
CA ILE A 239 -11.61 -12.42 -19.78
C ILE A 239 -11.18 -12.54 -18.31
N MET A 240 -11.55 -13.65 -17.66
CA MET A 240 -11.29 -13.84 -16.23
C MET A 240 -9.81 -13.98 -15.84
N PRO A 241 -8.95 -14.74 -16.55
CA PRO A 241 -7.56 -14.92 -16.11
C PRO A 241 -6.74 -13.63 -15.97
N PRO A 242 -6.79 -12.65 -16.90
CA PRO A 242 -6.14 -11.35 -16.73
C PRO A 242 -6.61 -10.59 -15.49
N VAL A 243 -7.91 -10.64 -15.17
CA VAL A 243 -8.48 -9.97 -13.99
C VAL A 243 -7.92 -10.58 -12.70
N ILE A 244 -7.87 -11.91 -12.63
CA ILE A 244 -7.31 -12.63 -11.48
C ILE A 244 -5.83 -12.29 -11.30
N ILE A 245 -5.04 -12.34 -12.37
CA ILE A 245 -3.60 -11.99 -12.33
C ILE A 245 -3.42 -10.56 -11.85
N PHE A 246 -4.21 -9.63 -12.39
CA PHE A 246 -4.17 -8.22 -12.01
C PHE A 246 -4.44 -8.02 -10.51
N VAL A 247 -5.47 -8.66 -9.97
CA VAL A 247 -5.80 -8.58 -8.53
C VAL A 247 -4.71 -9.23 -7.67
N VAL A 248 -4.18 -10.39 -8.07
CA VAL A 248 -3.11 -11.08 -7.32
C VAL A 248 -1.84 -10.24 -7.26
N LEU A 249 -1.40 -9.68 -8.38
CA LEU A 249 -0.24 -8.78 -8.43
C LEU A 249 -0.47 -7.51 -7.60
N GLY A 250 -1.66 -6.93 -7.71
CA GLY A 250 -2.06 -5.78 -6.89
C GLY A 250 -2.05 -6.08 -5.40
N TYR A 251 -2.52 -7.26 -5.00
CA TYR A 251 -2.51 -7.71 -3.60
C TYR A 251 -1.09 -7.91 -3.07
N ILE A 252 -0.21 -8.56 -3.86
CA ILE A 252 1.21 -8.72 -3.51
C ILE A 252 1.86 -7.34 -3.30
N TYR A 253 1.58 -6.39 -4.19
CA TYR A 253 2.09 -5.04 -4.09
C TYR A 253 1.54 -4.29 -2.86
N LEU A 254 0.24 -4.40 -2.57
CA LEU A 254 -0.36 -3.82 -1.36
C LEU A 254 0.26 -4.42 -0.08
N ARG A 255 0.46 -5.74 -0.04
CA ARG A 255 1.11 -6.43 1.10
C ARG A 255 2.54 -5.95 1.28
N TYR A 256 3.27 -5.77 0.19
CA TYR A 256 4.61 -5.17 0.20
C TYR A 256 4.61 -3.76 0.82
N LEU A 257 3.63 -2.91 0.47
CA LEU A 257 3.49 -1.57 1.05
C LEU A 257 3.13 -1.61 2.54
N LEU A 258 2.23 -2.51 2.95
CA LEU A 258 1.81 -2.69 4.35
C LEU A 258 2.94 -3.16 5.26
N ASN A 259 3.86 -3.98 4.74
CA ASN A 259 4.95 -4.57 5.52
C ASN A 259 6.19 -3.66 5.65
N ARG A 260 6.18 -2.45 5.09
CA ARG A 260 7.30 -1.51 5.26
C ARG A 260 7.38 -1.02 6.70
N LYS A 261 8.57 -1.08 7.32
CA LYS A 261 8.82 -0.64 8.70
C LYS A 261 8.60 0.86 8.85
N ALA A 262 8.97 1.67 7.86
CA ALA A 262 8.62 3.08 7.82
C ALA A 262 7.10 3.32 7.85
N GLY A 263 6.32 2.33 7.40
CA GLY A 263 4.87 2.30 7.45
C GLY A 263 4.28 2.35 8.85
N HIS A 264 4.90 1.68 9.82
CA HIS A 264 4.40 1.54 11.19
C HIS A 264 4.94 2.59 12.16
N LEU A 265 5.82 3.47 11.68
CA LEU A 265 6.44 4.50 12.49
C LEU A 265 5.42 5.58 12.89
N ILE A 266 5.29 5.83 14.19
CA ILE A 266 4.45 6.91 14.72
C ILE A 266 5.17 8.23 14.47
N LEU A 267 4.61 9.01 13.54
CA LEU A 267 5.12 10.30 13.08
C LEU A 267 4.30 11.47 13.60
N GLU A 268 3.17 11.20 14.26
CA GLU A 268 2.37 12.18 15.00
C GLU A 268 2.51 11.94 16.51
N THR A 269 3.05 12.91 17.25
CA THR A 269 3.28 12.84 18.70
C THR A 269 2.23 13.70 19.41
N ASP A 270 1.65 13.18 20.47
CA ASP A 270 0.74 13.93 21.35
C ASP A 270 1.52 15.08 22.03
N ILE A 271 1.10 16.33 21.79
CA ILE A 271 1.78 17.54 22.30
C ILE A 271 1.86 17.50 23.84
N THR A 272 0.89 16.86 24.49
CA THR A 272 0.85 16.73 25.96
C THR A 272 1.91 15.78 26.53
N LYS A 273 2.55 14.96 25.68
CA LYS A 273 3.58 13.98 26.07
C LYS A 273 4.95 14.30 25.49
N TYR A 274 5.10 15.45 24.84
CA TYR A 274 6.34 15.86 24.20
C TYR A 274 7.47 15.99 25.22
N LYS A 275 8.51 15.17 25.06
CA LYS A 275 9.71 15.29 25.90
C LYS A 275 10.70 16.22 25.20
N LYS A 276 11.11 17.29 25.88
CA LYS A 276 12.10 18.22 25.33
C LYS A 276 13.44 17.49 25.13
N SER A 277 14.04 17.62 23.95
CA SER A 277 15.36 17.08 23.63
C SER A 277 16.39 17.54 24.67
N THR A 278 17.23 16.59 25.10
CA THR A 278 18.35 16.85 26.01
C THR A 278 19.64 17.21 25.27
N ILE A 279 19.61 17.17 23.93
CA ILE A 279 20.76 17.46 23.05
C ILE A 279 20.71 18.95 22.65
N ALA A 280 21.87 19.58 22.56
CA ALA A 280 21.96 20.92 22.00
C ALA A 280 21.62 20.88 20.50
N LYS A 281 20.77 21.81 20.03
CA LYS A 281 20.26 21.81 18.65
C LYS A 281 21.34 21.69 17.58
N LYS A 282 22.48 22.36 17.77
CA LYS A 282 23.62 22.31 16.85
C LYS A 282 24.24 20.90 16.76
N ASP A 283 24.39 20.23 17.89
CA ASP A 283 24.94 18.86 17.93
C ASP A 283 23.95 17.87 17.31
N GLU A 284 22.66 18.08 17.53
CA GLU A 284 21.60 17.29 16.92
C GLU A 284 21.63 17.38 15.39
N GLU A 285 21.73 18.60 14.84
CA GLU A 285 21.84 18.85 13.39
C GLU A 285 23.05 18.14 12.78
N VAL A 286 24.23 18.24 13.43
CA VAL A 286 25.47 17.57 12.97
C VAL A 286 25.31 16.05 12.95
N VAL A 287 24.75 15.45 14.02
CA VAL A 287 24.58 13.99 14.05
C VAL A 287 23.55 13.52 13.03
N ILE A 288 22.48 14.28 12.80
CA ILE A 288 21.49 13.97 11.77
C ILE A 288 22.10 14.04 10.36
N GLU A 289 23.00 14.99 10.10
CA GLU A 289 23.74 15.05 8.84
C GLU A 289 24.66 13.83 8.65
N LEU A 290 25.39 13.42 9.71
CA LEU A 290 26.20 12.20 9.71
C LEU A 290 25.36 10.94 9.44
N LEU A 291 24.15 10.84 10.01
CA LEU A 291 23.20 9.77 9.69
C LEU A 291 22.84 9.76 8.20
N GLY A 292 22.63 10.94 7.62
CA GLY A 292 22.41 11.11 6.18
C GLY A 292 23.56 10.57 5.34
N MET A 293 24.80 10.93 5.69
CA MET A 293 26.00 10.45 5.01
C MET A 293 26.15 8.92 5.11
N TRP A 294 26.07 8.35 6.32
CA TRP A 294 26.18 6.90 6.51
C TRP A 294 25.06 6.13 5.81
N PHE A 295 23.85 6.68 5.77
CA PHE A 295 22.75 6.06 5.04
C PHE A 295 23.04 6.01 3.54
N LYS A 296 23.59 7.09 2.96
CA LYS A 296 24.00 7.15 1.56
C LYS A 296 25.12 6.16 1.23
N ASP A 297 26.05 5.99 2.16
CA ASP A 297 27.16 5.03 2.06
C ASP A 297 26.72 3.57 2.32
N LYS A 298 25.41 3.31 2.44
CA LYS A 298 24.81 1.99 2.72
C LYS A 298 25.27 1.37 4.05
N ARG A 299 25.76 2.20 4.99
CA ARG A 299 26.15 1.79 6.35
C ARG A 299 24.93 1.70 7.26
N TYR A 300 23.96 0.88 6.90
CA TYR A 300 22.64 0.84 7.56
C TYR A 300 22.70 0.40 9.04
N VAL A 301 23.63 -0.50 9.38
CA VAL A 301 23.83 -0.95 10.77
C VAL A 301 24.27 0.21 11.66
N ASP A 302 25.22 1.03 11.19
CA ASP A 302 25.71 2.19 11.92
C ASP A 302 24.61 3.24 12.09
N VAL A 303 23.81 3.47 11.04
CA VAL A 303 22.65 4.37 11.09
C VAL A 303 21.66 3.91 12.16
N ILE A 304 21.33 2.62 12.23
CA ILE A 304 20.38 2.09 13.22
C ILE A 304 20.93 2.27 14.63
N HIS A 305 22.18 1.89 14.85
CA HIS A 305 22.81 1.93 16.16
C HIS A 305 22.95 3.37 16.69
N ILE A 306 23.32 4.33 15.84
CA ILE A 306 23.40 5.73 16.25
C ILE A 306 22.00 6.32 16.43
N ALA A 307 21.04 5.99 15.56
CA ALA A 307 19.66 6.41 15.74
C ALA A 307 19.06 5.90 17.06
N GLU A 308 19.39 4.68 17.50
CA GLU A 308 18.97 4.16 18.81
C GLU A 308 19.46 5.02 19.96
N ARG A 309 20.78 5.31 20.00
CA ARG A 309 21.37 6.15 21.03
C ARG A 309 20.80 7.57 21.04
N LEU A 310 20.48 8.12 19.86
CA LEU A 310 19.82 9.41 19.76
C LEU A 310 18.39 9.36 20.29
N LEU A 311 17.63 8.32 19.95
CA LEU A 311 16.25 8.16 20.41
C LEU A 311 16.15 7.88 21.93
N GLU A 312 17.20 7.39 22.57
CA GLU A 312 17.27 7.35 24.05
C GLU A 312 17.28 8.76 24.67
N ARG A 313 17.89 9.73 23.99
CA ARG A 313 18.09 11.11 24.46
C ARG A 313 17.02 12.08 23.98
N ASP A 314 16.49 11.82 22.78
CA ASP A 314 15.38 12.52 22.15
C ASP A 314 14.39 11.50 21.53
N PRO A 315 13.52 10.89 22.35
CA PRO A 315 12.59 9.87 21.89
C PRO A 315 11.55 10.37 20.89
N ASP A 316 11.36 11.67 20.74
CA ASP A 316 10.34 12.27 19.89
C ASP A 316 10.87 12.74 18.53
N ASN A 317 12.17 12.55 18.28
CA ASN A 317 12.81 12.93 17.02
C ASN A 317 12.28 12.12 15.82
N LYS A 318 11.38 12.74 15.04
CA LYS A 318 10.70 12.09 13.92
C LYS A 318 11.64 11.78 12.75
N VAL A 319 12.66 12.62 12.52
CA VAL A 319 13.62 12.43 11.43
C VAL A 319 14.56 11.26 11.75
N VAL A 320 15.07 11.18 12.97
CA VAL A 320 15.90 10.05 13.43
C VAL A 320 15.11 8.73 13.41
N LYS A 321 13.86 8.75 13.88
CA LYS A 321 12.93 7.61 13.75
C LYS A 321 12.79 7.14 12.30
N MET A 322 12.65 8.08 11.36
CA MET A 322 12.54 7.79 9.93
C MET A 322 13.84 7.20 9.35
N PHE A 323 15.01 7.70 9.76
CA PHE A 323 16.31 7.11 9.37
C PHE A 323 16.44 5.67 9.85
N LYS A 324 16.15 5.41 11.13
CA LYS A 324 16.17 4.06 11.69
C LYS A 324 15.25 3.12 10.92
N ALA A 325 14.00 3.52 10.70
CA ALA A 325 13.01 2.69 10.02
C ALA A 325 13.41 2.38 8.56
N LYS A 326 13.86 3.38 7.81
CA LYS A 326 14.33 3.17 6.43
C LYS A 326 15.60 2.33 6.36
N ALA A 327 16.52 2.48 7.31
CA ALA A 327 17.73 1.66 7.34
C ALA A 327 17.37 0.19 7.60
N LEU A 328 16.42 -0.06 8.51
CA LEU A 328 15.87 -1.40 8.74
C LEU A 328 15.11 -1.97 7.54
N ASP A 329 14.48 -1.13 6.71
CA ASP A 329 13.82 -1.55 5.45
C ASP A 329 14.83 -1.86 4.32
N LYS A 330 16.04 -1.29 4.40
CA LYS A 330 17.10 -1.46 3.40
C LYS A 330 18.10 -2.56 3.74
N MET A 331 18.12 -2.99 5.00
CA MET A 331 18.89 -4.16 5.42
C MET A 331 18.22 -5.44 4.92
N ASP A 332 19.00 -6.29 4.27
CA ASP A 332 18.58 -7.58 3.71
C ASP A 332 18.36 -8.60 4.85
N ASP A 333 17.27 -9.36 4.81
CA ASP A 333 16.80 -10.30 5.86
C ASP A 333 17.65 -11.59 5.95
N LYS A 334 18.99 -11.52 5.79
CA LYS A 334 19.85 -12.70 5.97
C LYS A 334 20.08 -13.01 7.45
N GLU A 335 19.89 -14.28 7.80
CA GLU A 335 19.98 -14.88 9.16
C GLU A 335 21.19 -14.46 9.99
N THR A 336 22.30 -14.10 9.33
CA THR A 336 23.53 -13.61 9.98
C THR A 336 23.27 -12.40 10.89
N TYR A 337 22.30 -11.55 10.56
CA TYR A 337 22.01 -10.33 11.33
C TYR A 337 21.04 -10.55 12.50
N LYS A 338 20.17 -11.59 12.44
CA LYS A 338 19.29 -11.96 13.56
C LYS A 338 20.12 -12.40 14.77
N SER A 339 21.29 -13.01 14.53
CA SER A 339 22.31 -13.35 15.55
C SER A 339 22.96 -12.11 16.19
N ILE A 340 23.36 -11.12 15.37
CA ILE A 340 23.99 -9.88 15.86
C ILE A 340 22.95 -9.04 16.63
N LEU A 341 21.75 -8.84 16.08
CA LEU A 341 20.66 -8.13 16.73
C LEU A 341 20.15 -8.86 17.97
N GLY A 342 20.02 -10.19 17.96
CA GLY A 342 19.60 -10.99 19.11
C GLY A 342 20.58 -10.91 20.29
N ASN A 343 21.87 -10.80 20.01
CA ASN A 343 22.89 -10.56 21.04
C ASN A 343 22.90 -9.10 21.53
N MET A 344 22.51 -8.12 20.71
CA MET A 344 22.41 -6.70 21.09
C MET A 344 21.12 -6.37 21.85
N PHE A 345 19.99 -6.99 21.52
CA PHE A 345 18.67 -6.73 22.13
C PHE A 345 18.44 -7.44 23.47
N LYS A 346 19.39 -8.27 23.92
CA LYS A 346 19.29 -8.98 25.21
C LYS A 346 19.43 -8.05 26.42
N SER A 347 19.82 -6.78 26.23
CA SER A 347 19.78 -5.75 27.25
C SER A 347 19.01 -4.53 26.78
N LYS A 348 17.92 -4.19 27.48
CA LYS A 348 17.19 -2.90 27.43
C LYS A 348 16.20 -2.67 26.26
N LEU A 349 15.21 -3.55 26.10
CA LEU A 349 13.95 -3.18 25.45
C LEU A 349 12.83 -3.07 26.49
N SER A 350 11.97 -2.06 26.35
CA SER A 350 10.70 -1.96 27.07
C SER A 350 9.76 -3.08 26.60
N ASP A 351 8.98 -3.68 27.50
CA ASP A 351 8.17 -4.89 27.23
C ASP A 351 7.15 -4.70 26.09
N LYS A 352 6.84 -3.45 25.75
CA LYS A 352 5.97 -3.09 24.63
C LYS A 352 6.65 -3.24 23.26
N GLU A 353 7.96 -3.06 23.20
CA GLU A 353 8.78 -3.21 21.98
C GLU A 353 9.21 -4.67 21.79
N LYS A 354 9.42 -5.41 22.89
CA LYS A 354 9.56 -6.88 22.85
C LYS A 354 8.35 -7.53 22.21
N ASN A 355 7.13 -7.13 22.56
CA ASN A 355 5.92 -7.71 21.98
C ASN A 355 5.79 -7.50 20.45
N ILE A 356 6.32 -6.40 19.91
CA ILE A 356 6.28 -6.14 18.46
C ILE A 356 7.31 -7.00 17.73
N ILE A 357 8.50 -7.20 18.32
CA ILE A 357 9.57 -8.00 17.72
C ILE A 357 9.29 -9.50 17.90
N THR A 358 8.84 -9.94 19.07
CA THR A 358 8.50 -11.34 19.35
C THR A 358 7.31 -11.80 18.52
N SER A 359 6.25 -10.99 18.37
CA SER A 359 5.12 -11.35 17.50
C SER A 359 5.51 -11.46 16.03
N HIS A 360 6.50 -10.69 15.57
CA HIS A 360 7.02 -10.78 14.20
C HIS A 360 7.96 -11.97 14.00
N ILE A 361 8.78 -12.30 15.02
CA ILE A 361 9.63 -13.49 15.02
C ILE A 361 8.77 -14.76 15.02
N GLU A 362 7.73 -14.80 15.86
CA GLU A 362 6.76 -15.90 15.90
C GLU A 362 5.97 -16.03 14.59
N GLU A 363 5.58 -14.92 13.96
CA GLU A 363 4.89 -14.91 12.66
C GLU A 363 5.81 -15.38 11.51
N THR A 364 7.11 -15.11 11.59
CA THR A 364 8.11 -15.59 10.61
C THR A 364 8.44 -17.06 10.83
N GLU A 365 8.52 -17.52 12.08
CA GLU A 365 8.79 -18.93 12.43
C GLU A 365 7.58 -19.84 12.18
N LYS A 366 6.36 -19.34 12.35
CA LYS A 366 5.13 -20.09 12.03
C LYS A 366 4.94 -20.24 10.52
N ASN A 367 5.20 -19.18 9.75
CA ASN A 367 5.19 -19.23 8.29
C ASN A 367 6.28 -20.15 7.69
N ASN A 368 7.41 -20.36 8.38
CA ASN A 368 8.45 -21.30 7.97
C ASN A 368 8.19 -22.75 8.44
N LYS A 369 7.42 -22.96 9.52
CA LYS A 369 7.03 -24.30 9.98
C LYS A 369 5.85 -24.89 9.20
N ASP A 370 4.97 -24.05 8.68
CA ASP A 370 3.77 -24.48 7.93
C ASP A 370 4.05 -24.79 6.44
N ASN A 371 5.31 -24.83 6.00
CA ASN A 371 5.67 -25.19 4.63
C ASN A 371 6.99 -26.00 4.53
N PRO A 372 7.00 -27.31 4.87
CA PRO A 372 8.18 -28.14 4.78
C PRO A 372 8.32 -28.71 3.37
N ALA A 373 8.76 -27.90 2.41
CA ALA A 373 9.05 -28.41 1.07
C ALA A 373 10.30 -27.77 0.46
N LYS A 374 11.41 -28.51 0.61
CA LYS A 374 12.63 -28.63 -0.21
C LYS A 374 13.93 -28.39 0.57
N THR A 375 14.26 -29.34 1.43
CA THR A 375 15.66 -29.76 1.61
C THR A 375 16.11 -30.47 0.34
N VAL A 376 16.88 -29.78 -0.50
CA VAL A 376 17.68 -30.43 -1.53
C VAL A 376 18.99 -30.85 -0.88
N ASP A 377 19.21 -32.17 -0.83
CA ASP A 377 20.49 -32.81 -0.55
C ASP A 377 21.56 -32.26 -1.49
N GLU A 378 22.55 -31.55 -0.95
CA GLU A 378 23.79 -31.22 -1.68
C GLU A 378 24.97 -31.93 -1.02
N LYS A 379 25.18 -33.19 -1.42
CA LYS A 379 26.46 -33.88 -1.23
C LYS A 379 27.51 -33.17 -2.09
N ALA A 380 28.40 -32.45 -1.43
CA ALA A 380 29.56 -31.80 -2.01
C ALA A 380 30.43 -32.78 -2.85
N PRO A 381 30.87 -32.41 -4.06
CA PRO A 381 31.90 -33.15 -4.76
C PRO A 381 33.31 -32.70 -4.33
N LYS A 382 34.15 -33.68 -3.98
CA LYS A 382 35.59 -33.51 -3.68
C LYS A 382 36.36 -32.96 -4.89
N PRO A 383 37.43 -32.17 -4.69
CA PRO A 383 38.22 -31.60 -5.78
C PRO A 383 39.08 -32.67 -6.46
N LYS A 384 38.99 -32.79 -7.79
CA LYS A 384 39.92 -33.61 -8.59
C LYS A 384 41.08 -32.76 -9.11
N ALA A 385 42.26 -33.35 -8.98
CA ALA A 385 43.56 -32.74 -9.24
C ALA A 385 43.83 -32.37 -10.71
N ARG A 386 44.58 -31.28 -10.84
CA ARG A 386 45.17 -30.67 -12.03
C ARG A 386 46.06 -31.66 -12.80
N LYS A 387 45.82 -31.87 -14.10
CA LYS A 387 46.83 -32.41 -15.04
C LYS A 387 46.72 -31.77 -16.43
N SER A 388 47.89 -31.28 -16.88
CA SER A 388 48.36 -31.23 -18.26
C SER A 388 47.91 -30.07 -19.17
N THR A 389 48.59 -28.93 -18.98
CA THR A 389 48.79 -27.79 -19.90
C THR A 389 49.61 -28.11 -21.17
N LYS A 390 49.69 -29.37 -21.61
CA LYS A 390 50.45 -29.77 -22.82
C LYS A 390 49.61 -29.99 -24.09
N LYS A 391 48.28 -29.91 -24.01
CA LYS A 391 47.39 -30.07 -25.17
C LYS A 391 47.03 -28.74 -25.86
N PHE A 392 47.10 -27.62 -25.13
CA PHE A 392 46.70 -26.30 -25.63
C PHE A 392 47.72 -25.62 -26.57
N MET A 393 48.96 -26.14 -26.65
CA MET A 393 49.97 -25.64 -27.61
C MET A 393 50.03 -26.44 -28.92
N LYS A 394 49.24 -27.51 -29.05
CA LYS A 394 49.20 -28.33 -30.28
C LYS A 394 48.03 -27.96 -31.20
N ASP A 395 46.95 -27.40 -30.64
CA ASP A 395 45.73 -27.05 -31.38
C ASP A 395 45.74 -25.60 -31.93
N LEU A 396 46.89 -24.92 -31.87
CA LEU A 396 47.11 -23.55 -32.39
C LEU A 396 47.96 -23.53 -33.69
N GLN A 397 48.36 -24.69 -34.20
CA GLN A 397 49.21 -24.82 -35.40
C GLN A 397 48.51 -25.33 -36.66
N ASP A 398 47.28 -25.84 -36.55
CA ASP A 398 46.53 -26.31 -37.73
C ASP A 398 45.29 -25.45 -37.92
N GLY A 399 45.40 -24.51 -38.87
CA GLY A 399 44.27 -23.73 -39.37
C GLY A 399 43.31 -24.61 -40.16
N ASP A 400 42.03 -24.27 -40.14
CA ASP A 400 41.33 -23.77 -41.33
C ASP A 400 39.84 -23.58 -41.05
N SER A 401 39.41 -22.33 -41.18
CA SER A 401 38.32 -21.94 -42.09
C SER A 401 36.85 -22.32 -41.75
N PHE A 402 35.97 -21.35 -42.06
CA PHE A 402 34.50 -21.45 -42.26
C PHE A 402 33.60 -21.58 -41.03
N LYS A 403 32.40 -20.98 -40.99
CA LYS A 403 31.74 -19.84 -41.65
C LYS A 403 30.45 -19.63 -40.82
N LEU A 404 30.01 -18.38 -40.73
CA LEU A 404 28.75 -17.97 -40.10
C LEU A 404 27.54 -18.44 -40.90
N GLY A 405 26.49 -18.83 -40.17
CA GLY A 405 25.09 -18.96 -40.58
C GLY A 405 24.21 -18.61 -39.40
#